data_AF-A0A1G9FEJ0-F1
#
_entry.id   AF-A0A1G9FEJ0-F1
#
_cell.length_a   1.000
_cell.length_b   1.000
_cell.length_c   1.000
_cell.angle_alpha   90.00
_cell.angle_beta   90.00
_cell.angle_gamma   90.00
#
_symmetry.space_group_name_H-M   'P 1'
#
loop_
_entity.id
_entity.type
_entity.pdbx_description
1 polymer ?
#
loop_
_entity_poly.entity_id
_entity_poly.type
_entity_poly.pdbx_seq_one_letter_code
_entity_poly.pdbx_strand_id
1 'polypeptide(L)'
;MLREIVASESVARLFVSVWSPGDVIRTWLDGLCAVNLNIGSAHEAPDAVQLEAAKCWVDEQYNGLSGGNGKDAVVQLLRVFSAAGYSLDADIWLRAFFAAGGEFKEAVKIEKIIKEMKRGTRHRSKARYGSNILSVLRERAAETE
;
A
#
# COMPACT_ATOMS: atom_id res chain seq x y z
N MET A 1 -13.43 19.82 17.07
CA MET A 1 -14.46 19.85 16.01
C MET A 1 -14.45 18.61 15.12
N LEU A 2 -13.54 18.41 14.14
CA LEU A 2 -13.59 17.22 13.28
C LEU A 2 -13.18 15.93 14.00
N ARG A 3 -12.12 15.99 14.82
CA ARG A 3 -11.65 14.86 15.65
C ARG A 3 -12.73 14.35 16.60
N GLU A 4 -13.50 15.25 17.21
CA GLU A 4 -14.60 14.90 18.13
C GLU A 4 -15.77 14.26 17.39
N ILE A 5 -16.11 14.78 16.21
CA ILE A 5 -17.14 14.22 15.33
C ILE A 5 -16.78 12.79 14.87
N VAL A 6 -15.50 12.54 14.57
CA VAL A 6 -14.99 11.20 14.25
C VAL A 6 -15.01 10.31 15.51
N ALA A 7 -14.56 10.82 16.65
CA ALA A 7 -14.50 10.06 17.90
C ALA A 7 -15.90 9.70 18.46
N SER A 8 -16.92 10.51 18.15
CA SER A 8 -18.31 10.23 18.51
C SER A 8 -19.04 9.33 17.51
N GLU A 9 -18.33 8.82 16.48
CA GLU A 9 -18.90 8.00 15.40
C GLU A 9 -20.10 8.67 14.71
N SER A 10 -20.17 10.00 14.77
CA SER A 10 -21.32 10.77 14.26
C SER A 10 -21.32 10.97 12.74
N VAL A 11 -20.30 10.45 12.05
CA VAL A 11 -20.16 10.52 10.59
C VAL A 11 -20.58 9.20 9.97
N ALA A 12 -21.78 9.17 9.36
CA ALA A 12 -22.24 8.00 8.61
C ALA A 12 -21.57 7.88 7.23
N ARG A 13 -21.30 9.02 6.55
CA ARG A 13 -20.73 9.07 5.20
C ARG A 13 -19.88 10.31 5.02
N LEU A 14 -18.79 10.18 4.26
CA LEU A 14 -17.92 11.28 3.86
C LEU A 14 -17.96 11.45 2.34
N PHE A 15 -18.21 12.67 1.88
CA PHE A 15 -18.05 13.04 0.47
C PHE A 15 -16.68 13.67 0.27
N VAL A 16 -15.94 13.19 -0.73
CA VAL A 16 -14.62 13.72 -1.08
C VAL A 16 -14.63 14.12 -2.55
N SER A 17 -14.34 15.40 -2.81
CA SER A 17 -14.14 15.91 -4.18
C SER A 17 -12.65 15.96 -4.48
N VAL A 18 -12.21 15.21 -5.49
CA VAL A 18 -10.81 15.14 -5.91
C VAL A 18 -10.66 15.96 -7.21
N TRP A 19 -9.86 17.02 -7.15
CA TRP A 19 -9.70 17.97 -8.26
C TRP A 19 -8.76 17.48 -9.38
N SER A 20 -7.93 16.48 -9.12
CA SER A 20 -6.95 15.96 -10.10
C SER A 20 -6.97 14.42 -10.16
N PRO A 21 -7.02 13.80 -11.34
CA PRO A 21 -6.93 12.34 -11.50
C PRO A 21 -5.64 11.72 -10.95
N GLY A 22 -4.55 12.51 -10.91
CA GLY A 22 -3.23 12.08 -10.43
C GLY A 22 -3.01 12.28 -8.93
N ASP A 23 -4.03 12.71 -8.18
CA ASP A 23 -3.90 12.92 -6.74
C ASP A 23 -3.85 11.59 -5.98
N VAL A 24 -2.92 11.48 -5.03
CA VAL A 24 -2.75 10.29 -4.17
C VAL A 24 -3.99 10.02 -3.32
N ILE A 25 -4.81 11.05 -3.05
CA ILE A 25 -6.10 10.89 -2.39
C ILE A 25 -7.02 9.95 -3.16
N ARG A 26 -6.96 9.95 -4.51
CA ARG A 26 -7.74 9.01 -5.33
C ARG A 26 -7.29 7.57 -5.07
N THR A 27 -5.99 7.31 -5.12
CA THR A 27 -5.40 5.99 -4.84
C THR A 27 -5.71 5.52 -3.42
N TRP A 28 -5.72 6.43 -2.44
CA TRP A 28 -6.15 6.12 -1.06
C TRP A 28 -7.62 5.70 -0.99
N LEU A 29 -8.52 6.49 -1.58
CA LEU A 29 -9.96 6.18 -1.63
C LEU A 29 -10.24 4.86 -2.36
N ASP A 30 -9.55 4.61 -3.47
CA ASP A 30 -9.67 3.36 -4.24
C ASP A 30 -9.21 2.16 -3.40
N GLY A 31 -8.12 2.30 -2.61
CA GLY A 31 -7.65 1.27 -1.69
C GLY A 31 -8.67 0.95 -0.58
N LEU A 32 -9.45 1.95 -0.15
CA LEU A 32 -10.54 1.80 0.80
C LEU A 32 -11.86 1.32 0.15
N CYS A 33 -11.86 0.99 -1.14
CA CYS A 33 -13.05 0.62 -1.89
C CYS A 33 -14.16 1.68 -1.82
N ALA A 34 -13.79 2.97 -1.80
CA ALA A 34 -14.75 4.06 -1.83
C ALA A 34 -15.52 4.06 -3.15
N VAL A 35 -16.82 4.38 -3.09
CA VAL A 35 -17.66 4.46 -4.29
C VAL A 35 -17.30 5.70 -5.10
N ASN A 36 -16.85 5.49 -6.33
CA ASN A 36 -16.66 6.58 -7.28
C ASN A 36 -18.02 6.97 -7.88
N LEU A 37 -18.53 8.13 -7.48
CA LEU A 37 -19.85 8.61 -7.86
C LEU A 37 -20.01 8.90 -9.36
N ASN A 38 -18.92 9.07 -10.12
CA ASN A 38 -18.99 9.28 -11.57
C ASN A 38 -19.30 7.99 -12.33
N ILE A 39 -18.81 6.84 -11.84
CA ILE A 39 -19.01 5.52 -12.46
C ILE A 39 -19.99 4.63 -11.68
N GLY A 40 -20.43 5.07 -10.50
CA GLY A 40 -21.41 4.37 -9.66
C GLY A 40 -20.89 3.08 -9.01
N SER A 41 -19.58 2.85 -9.00
CA SER A 41 -18.96 1.64 -8.48
C SER A 41 -17.69 1.94 -7.69
N ALA A 42 -17.33 1.01 -6.80
CA ALA A 42 -16.04 1.02 -6.11
C ALA A 42 -14.99 0.34 -6.98
N HIS A 43 -13.71 0.68 -6.75
CA HIS A 43 -12.62 -0.09 -7.32
C HIS A 43 -12.59 -1.48 -6.67
N GLU A 44 -12.14 -2.49 -7.41
CA GLU A 44 -11.84 -3.81 -6.84
C GLU A 44 -10.87 -3.69 -5.66
N ALA A 45 -11.12 -4.48 -4.62
CA ALA A 45 -10.27 -4.56 -3.45
C ALA A 45 -8.84 -4.95 -3.86
N PRO A 46 -7.82 -4.46 -3.14
CA PRO A 46 -6.45 -4.88 -3.39
C PRO A 46 -6.28 -6.40 -3.26
N ASP A 47 -5.39 -6.98 -4.07
CA ASP A 47 -4.99 -8.38 -3.94
C ASP A 47 -4.60 -8.69 -2.49
N ALA A 48 -5.17 -9.76 -1.93
CA ALA A 48 -5.02 -10.09 -0.52
C ALA A 48 -3.56 -10.37 -0.13
N VAL A 49 -2.75 -10.93 -1.03
CA VAL A 49 -1.33 -11.20 -0.77
C VAL A 49 -0.52 -9.89 -0.82
N GLN A 50 -0.85 -8.97 -1.73
CA GLN A 50 -0.28 -7.61 -1.74
C GLN A 50 -0.68 -6.82 -0.48
N LEU A 51 -1.90 -7.01 0.02
CA LEU A 51 -2.37 -6.41 1.27
C LEU A 51 -1.55 -6.91 2.47
N GLU A 52 -1.28 -8.21 2.56
CA GLU A 52 -0.41 -8.76 3.62
C GLU A 52 1.03 -8.22 3.54
N ALA A 53 1.59 -8.09 2.32
CA ALA A 53 2.88 -7.44 2.14
C ALA A 53 2.87 -5.96 2.57
N ALA A 54 1.78 -5.25 2.25
CA ALA A 54 1.58 -3.86 2.65
C ALA A 54 1.47 -3.71 4.18
N LYS A 55 0.82 -4.63 4.89
CA LYS A 55 0.80 -4.65 6.36
C LYS A 55 2.23 -4.72 6.94
N CYS A 56 3.10 -5.54 6.34
CA CYS A 56 4.52 -5.56 6.73
C CYS A 56 5.24 -4.22 6.51
N TRP A 57 4.84 -3.41 5.51
CA TRP A 57 5.38 -2.05 5.35
C TRP A 57 4.81 -1.08 6.36
N VAL A 58 3.51 -1.19 6.68
CA VAL A 58 2.85 -0.38 7.71
C VAL A 58 3.54 -0.57 9.07
N ASP A 59 3.86 -1.81 9.41
CA ASP A 59 4.61 -2.17 10.62
C ASP A 59 6.01 -1.55 10.65
N GLU A 60 6.61 -1.24 9.49
CA GLU A 60 7.96 -0.68 9.38
C GLU A 60 7.97 0.86 9.24
N GLN A 61 6.81 1.54 9.22
CA GLN A 61 6.74 3.00 9.03
C GLN A 61 7.47 3.77 10.14
N TYR A 62 7.50 3.24 11.36
CA TYR A 62 8.22 3.87 12.48
C TYR A 62 9.75 3.88 12.25
N ASN A 63 10.27 2.95 11.43
CA ASN A 63 11.67 2.92 11.00
C ASN A 63 11.95 3.83 9.79
N GLY A 64 10.88 4.29 9.12
CA GLY A 64 10.92 5.04 7.87
C GLY A 64 11.15 4.16 6.64
N LEU A 65 10.36 4.35 5.59
CA LEU A 65 10.39 3.47 4.41
C LEU A 65 11.41 3.86 3.34
N SER A 66 12.14 4.96 3.51
CA SER A 66 13.17 5.44 2.58
C SER A 66 14.60 5.04 2.96
N GLY A 67 14.82 4.47 4.15
CA GLY A 67 16.14 4.06 4.65
C GLY A 67 16.06 2.90 5.64
N GLY A 68 17.22 2.40 6.06
CA GLY A 68 17.33 1.36 7.09
C GLY A 68 16.47 0.12 6.83
N ASN A 69 15.92 -0.43 7.92
CA ASN A 69 15.10 -1.64 7.89
C ASN A 69 13.82 -1.49 7.06
N GLY A 70 13.18 -0.30 7.10
CA GLY A 70 11.96 -0.06 6.33
C GLY A 70 12.20 -0.09 4.83
N LYS A 71 13.28 0.53 4.34
CA LYS A 71 13.67 0.39 2.94
C LYS A 71 14.03 -1.05 2.57
N ASP A 72 14.75 -1.75 3.45
CA ASP A 72 15.12 -3.15 3.22
C ASP A 72 13.86 -4.03 3.07
N ALA A 73 12.84 -3.82 3.90
CA ALA A 73 11.55 -4.46 3.82
C ALA A 73 10.83 -4.16 2.49
N VAL A 74 10.73 -2.89 2.10
CA VAL A 74 10.09 -2.46 0.84
C VAL A 74 10.77 -3.09 -0.36
N VAL A 75 12.10 -2.95 -0.47
CA VAL A 75 12.87 -3.46 -1.60
C VAL A 75 12.82 -4.99 -1.67
N GLN A 76 12.92 -5.70 -0.54
CA GLN A 76 12.87 -7.15 -0.54
C GLN A 76 11.50 -7.66 -1.00
N LEU A 77 10.40 -7.13 -0.45
CA LEU A 77 9.07 -7.58 -0.81
C LEU A 77 8.76 -7.27 -2.29
N LEU A 78 9.07 -6.07 -2.78
CA LEU A 78 8.89 -5.74 -4.20
C LEU A 78 9.66 -6.68 -5.14
N ARG A 79 10.88 -7.10 -4.76
CA ARG A 79 11.66 -8.08 -5.54
C ARG A 79 11.03 -9.44 -5.57
N VAL A 80 10.61 -9.95 -4.41
CA VAL A 80 10.01 -11.28 -4.28
C VAL A 80 8.70 -11.35 -5.09
N PHE A 81 7.86 -10.33 -4.98
CA PHE A 81 6.61 -10.25 -5.73
C PHE A 81 6.84 -10.07 -7.23
N SER A 82 7.79 -9.21 -7.63
CA SER A 82 8.14 -9.05 -9.04
C SER A 82 8.67 -10.34 -9.65
N ALA A 83 9.50 -11.10 -8.92
CA ALA A 83 9.95 -12.42 -9.35
C ALA A 83 8.82 -13.45 -9.45
N ALA A 84 7.74 -13.27 -8.68
CA ALA A 84 6.53 -14.08 -8.73
C ALA A 84 5.50 -13.61 -9.77
N GLY A 85 5.82 -12.59 -10.58
CA GLY A 85 4.99 -12.11 -11.68
C GLY A 85 4.09 -10.92 -11.37
N TYR A 86 4.13 -10.37 -10.15
CA TYR A 86 3.37 -9.16 -9.83
C TYR A 86 3.97 -7.93 -10.50
N SER A 87 3.09 -7.03 -10.95
CA SER A 87 3.50 -5.77 -11.57
C SER A 87 4.16 -4.83 -10.56
N LEU A 88 5.23 -4.14 -10.98
CA LEU A 88 5.79 -2.98 -10.26
C LEU A 88 5.02 -1.70 -10.63
N ASP A 89 3.70 -1.74 -10.48
CA ASP A 89 2.83 -0.58 -10.67
C ASP A 89 2.59 0.14 -9.34
N ALA A 90 2.96 1.42 -9.27
CA ALA A 90 2.87 2.16 -8.03
C ALA A 90 1.44 2.33 -7.55
N ASP A 91 0.46 2.54 -8.44
CA ASP A 91 -0.93 2.73 -8.03
C ASP A 91 -1.50 1.47 -7.38
N ILE A 92 -1.21 0.29 -7.93
CA ILE A 92 -1.63 -1.01 -7.36
C ILE A 92 -1.06 -1.19 -5.95
N TRP A 93 0.26 -0.99 -5.80
CA TRP A 93 0.93 -1.17 -4.50
C TRP A 93 0.51 -0.14 -3.47
N LEU A 94 0.27 1.11 -3.88
CA LEU A 94 -0.19 2.15 -2.97
C LEU A 94 -1.64 1.93 -2.53
N ARG A 95 -2.52 1.40 -3.39
CA ARG A 95 -3.87 0.97 -2.97
C ARG A 95 -3.80 -0.07 -1.85
N ALA A 96 -2.96 -1.11 -2.00
CA ALA A 96 -2.73 -2.10 -0.95
C ALA A 96 -2.14 -1.48 0.32
N PHE A 97 -1.16 -0.58 0.18
CA PHE A 97 -0.55 0.13 1.31
C PHE A 97 -1.55 0.97 2.10
N PHE A 98 -2.43 1.70 1.41
CA PHE A 98 -3.47 2.49 2.04
C PHE A 98 -4.56 1.63 2.70
N ALA A 99 -4.97 0.53 2.06
CA ALA A 99 -5.90 -0.43 2.65
C ALA A 99 -5.33 -1.05 3.94
N ALA A 100 -4.01 -1.21 4.04
CA ALA A 100 -3.33 -1.65 5.26
C ALA A 100 -3.19 -0.58 6.35
N GLY A 101 -3.61 0.67 6.10
CA GLY A 101 -3.47 1.79 7.05
C GLY A 101 -2.19 2.62 6.89
N GLY A 102 -1.56 2.56 5.71
CA GLY A 102 -0.35 3.32 5.41
C GLY A 102 -0.53 4.84 5.42
N GLU A 103 0.50 5.55 5.85
CA GLU A 103 0.53 7.01 5.91
C GLU A 103 0.95 7.63 4.58
N PHE A 104 0.32 8.74 4.19
CA PHE A 104 0.62 9.48 2.96
C PHE A 104 2.11 9.85 2.81
N LYS A 105 2.76 10.24 3.90
CA LYS A 105 4.19 10.63 3.88
C LYS A 105 5.11 9.44 3.54
N GLU A 106 4.70 8.22 3.87
CA GLU A 106 5.44 6.99 3.59
C GLU A 106 5.09 6.45 2.19
N ALA A 107 3.85 6.63 1.74
CA ALA A 107 3.42 6.29 0.38
C ALA A 107 4.30 6.94 -0.70
N VAL A 108 4.65 8.22 -0.54
CA VAL A 108 5.55 8.93 -1.47
C VAL A 108 6.94 8.27 -1.57
N LYS A 109 7.42 7.68 -0.48
CA LYS A 109 8.72 6.99 -0.44
C LYS A 109 8.65 5.64 -1.15
N ILE A 110 7.58 4.88 -0.92
CA ILE A 110 7.32 3.61 -1.63
C ILE A 110 7.19 3.88 -3.13
N GLU A 111 6.42 4.90 -3.52
CA GLU A 111 6.22 5.28 -4.91
C GLU A 111 7.55 5.57 -5.62
N LYS A 112 8.43 6.32 -4.95
CA LYS A 112 9.78 6.61 -5.44
C LYS A 112 10.58 5.32 -5.67
N ILE A 113 10.59 4.40 -4.70
CA ILE A 113 11.32 3.13 -4.81
C ILE A 113 10.77 2.29 -5.97
N ILE A 114 9.45 2.19 -6.12
CA ILE A 114 8.82 1.46 -7.23
C ILE A 114 9.24 2.07 -8.57
N LYS A 115 9.18 3.41 -8.71
CA LYS A 115 9.60 4.10 -9.93
C LYS A 115 11.08 3.88 -10.25
N GLU A 116 11.95 3.90 -9.23
CA GLU A 116 13.38 3.63 -9.39
C GLU A 116 13.63 2.18 -9.83
N MET A 117 12.97 1.20 -9.20
CA MET A 117 13.06 -0.21 -9.57
C MET A 117 12.52 -0.48 -10.99
N LYS A 118 11.40 0.12 -11.36
CA LYS A 118 10.82 0.02 -12.72
C LYS A 118 11.76 0.58 -13.79
N ARG A 119 12.58 1.58 -13.45
CA ARG A 119 13.65 2.13 -14.31
C ARG A 119 14.93 1.28 -14.33
N GLY A 120 14.96 0.16 -13.61
CA GLY A 120 16.13 -0.73 -13.54
C GLY A 120 17.12 -0.40 -12.43
N THR A 121 16.78 0.51 -11.51
CA THR A 121 17.68 0.85 -10.38
C THR A 121 17.78 -0.33 -9.42
N ARG A 122 19.01 -0.81 -9.22
CA ARG A 122 19.29 -1.90 -8.28
C ARG A 122 19.58 -1.34 -6.88
N HIS A 123 18.57 -1.28 -6.02
CA HIS A 123 18.76 -0.88 -4.63
C HIS A 123 19.62 -1.87 -3.85
N ARG A 124 20.65 -1.40 -3.14
CA ARG A 124 21.27 -2.22 -2.10
C ARG A 124 20.28 -2.38 -0.96
N SER A 125 20.02 -3.62 -0.55
CA SER A 125 19.18 -3.93 0.61
C SER A 125 19.72 -5.15 1.34
N LYS A 126 19.52 -5.21 2.66
CA LYS A 126 19.72 -6.44 3.45
C LYS A 126 18.44 -7.27 3.45
N ALA A 127 18.56 -8.56 3.69
CA ALA A 127 17.38 -9.41 3.88
C ALA A 127 16.74 -9.09 5.24
N ARG A 128 15.48 -8.63 5.21
CA ARG A 128 14.61 -8.39 6.37
C ARG A 128 13.78 -9.63 6.71
N TYR A 129 13.31 -10.34 5.69
CA TYR A 129 12.45 -11.51 5.79
C TYR A 129 13.16 -12.78 5.32
N GLY A 130 12.64 -13.93 5.75
CA GLY A 130 13.07 -15.24 5.25
C GLY A 130 12.80 -15.40 3.75
N SER A 131 13.50 -16.34 3.10
CA SER A 131 13.31 -16.64 1.67
C SER A 131 11.91 -17.16 1.33
N ASN A 132 11.20 -17.71 2.30
CA ASN A 132 9.84 -18.22 2.19
C ASN A 132 8.75 -17.16 2.41
N ILE A 133 9.10 -15.87 2.52
CA ILE A 133 8.15 -14.81 2.90
C ILE A 133 6.90 -14.78 2.01
N LEU A 134 7.02 -15.01 0.70
CA LEU A 134 5.85 -15.01 -0.17
C LEU A 134 4.83 -16.10 0.19
N SER A 135 5.30 -17.30 0.55
CA SER A 135 4.42 -18.39 0.97
C SER A 135 3.71 -18.04 2.28
N VAL A 136 4.44 -17.47 3.24
CA VAL A 136 3.88 -17.03 4.52
C VAL A 136 2.79 -15.97 4.30
N LEU A 137 3.00 -15.02 3.39
CA LEU A 137 2.00 -13.98 3.09
C LEU A 137 0.77 -14.55 2.37
N ARG A 138 0.94 -15.58 1.53
CA ARG A 138 -0.19 -16.30 0.90
C ARG A 138 -1.02 -17.07 1.92
N GLU A 139 -0.37 -17.73 2.87
CA GLU A 139 -1.05 -18.44 3.96
C GLU A 139 -1.89 -17.46 4.79
N ARG A 140 -1.32 -16.31 5.20
CA ARG A 140 -2.06 -15.26 5.93
C ARG A 140 -3.25 -14.70 5.14
N ALA A 141 -3.07 -14.51 3.84
CA ALA A 141 -4.15 -14.03 2.97
C ALA A 141 -5.32 -15.03 2.93
N ALA A 142 -5.03 -16.33 2.87
CA ALA A 142 -6.04 -17.39 2.86
C ALA A 142 -6.77 -17.57 4.21
N GLU A 143 -6.15 -17.21 5.33
CA GLU A 143 -6.78 -17.25 6.66
C GLU A 143 -7.74 -16.08 6.91
N THR A 144 -7.66 -15.02 6.10
CA THR A 144 -8.45 -13.78 6.26
C THR A 144 -9.70 -13.77 5.37
N GLU A 145 -9.83 -14.72 4.43
CA GLU A 145 -11.06 -14.96 3.63
C GLU A 145 -12.10 -15.78 4.40
#